data_AF-A0A914MSI8-F1
#
_entry.id   AF-A0A914MSI8-F1
#
_cell.length_a   1.000
_cell.length_b   1.000
_cell.length_c   1.000
_cell.angle_alpha   90.00
_cell.angle_beta   90.00
_cell.angle_gamma   90.00
#
_symmetry.space_group_name_H-M   'P 1'
#
loop_
_entity.id
_entity.type
_entity.pdbx_description
1 polymer ?
#
loop_
_entity_poly.entity_id
_entity_poly.type
_entity_poly.pdbx_seq_one_letter_code
_entity_poly.pdbx_strand_id
1 'polypeptide(L)'
;MAVSLDPESIQVAAAGGEITLQLKNSSAEGRYAFKVKCTDNDHYRVNPVFGFVDPAGNAAVLVRRTEGPPKADGRLEVHFIPAPADATDAKALFPPGSSSEFKLNVPLIAE
;
A
#
# COMPACT_ATOMS: atom_id res chain seq x y z
N MET A 1 16.03 5.17 -0.33
CA MET A 1 14.69 4.72 0.08
C MET A 1 14.78 3.22 0.34
N ALA A 2 14.39 2.75 1.52
CA ALA A 2 14.44 1.33 1.87
C ALA A 2 13.42 0.49 1.09
N VAL A 3 12.22 1.06 0.87
CA VAL A 3 11.11 0.39 0.19
C VAL A 3 10.74 1.15 -1.08
N SER A 4 10.49 0.42 -2.17
CA SER A 4 9.97 0.93 -3.43
C SER A 4 8.63 0.28 -3.79
N LEU A 5 7.85 0.96 -4.63
CA LEU A 5 6.55 0.51 -5.10
C LEU A 5 6.59 0.24 -6.60
N ASP A 6 5.95 -0.84 -7.03
CA ASP A 6 5.91 -1.26 -8.43
C ASP A 6 4.51 -1.83 -8.74
N PRO A 7 3.69 -1.17 -9.58
CA PRO A 7 3.99 0.06 -10.33
C PRO A 7 3.96 1.35 -9.46
N GLU A 8 4.62 2.41 -9.92
CA GLU A 8 4.62 3.73 -9.24
C GLU A 8 3.31 4.51 -9.39
N SER A 9 2.46 4.09 -10.32
CA SER A 9 1.08 4.58 -10.48
C SER A 9 0.17 3.42 -10.87
N ILE A 10 -1.08 3.49 -10.46
CA ILE A 10 -2.09 2.48 -10.78
C ILE A 10 -3.03 3.07 -11.83
N GLN A 11 -3.03 2.48 -13.01
CA GLN A 11 -3.98 2.76 -14.09
C GLN A 11 -4.93 1.58 -14.23
N VAL A 12 -6.23 1.84 -14.14
CA VAL A 12 -7.29 0.83 -14.24
C VAL A 12 -8.45 1.36 -15.06
N ALA A 13 -9.23 0.47 -15.68
CA ALA A 13 -10.42 0.88 -16.41
C ALA A 13 -11.52 1.38 -15.44
N ALA A 14 -12.26 2.40 -15.85
CA ALA A 14 -13.44 2.90 -15.13
C ALA A 14 -14.53 1.81 -14.98
N ALA A 15 -14.61 0.88 -15.94
CA ALA A 15 -15.47 -0.30 -15.89
C ALA A 15 -15.09 -1.33 -14.80
N GLY A 16 -13.96 -1.12 -14.13
CA GLY A 16 -13.43 -2.00 -13.10
C GLY A 16 -12.21 -2.79 -13.56
N GLY A 17 -11.46 -3.29 -12.59
CA GLY A 17 -10.21 -3.99 -12.84
C GLY A 17 -9.50 -4.33 -11.54
N GLU A 18 -8.40 -5.06 -11.66
CA GLU A 18 -7.57 -5.45 -10.53
C GLU A 18 -6.11 -5.31 -10.91
N ILE A 19 -5.33 -4.75 -10.00
CA ILE A 19 -3.89 -4.60 -10.15
C ILE A 19 -3.21 -5.00 -8.84
N THR A 20 -2.01 -5.55 -8.95
CA THR A 20 -1.20 -5.86 -7.78
C THR A 20 -0.07 -4.85 -7.66
N LEU A 21 -0.06 -4.12 -6.55
CA LEU A 21 1.02 -3.24 -6.15
C LEU A 21 2.07 -4.03 -5.36
N GLN A 22 3.30 -4.11 -5.86
CA GLN A 22 4.42 -4.76 -5.20
C GLN A 22 5.19 -3.74 -4.36
N LEU A 23 5.35 -4.04 -3.07
CA LEU A 23 6.20 -3.32 -2.13
C LEU A 23 7.51 -4.11 -2.05
N LYS A 24 8.61 -3.54 -2.54
CA LYS A 24 9.93 -4.18 -2.53
C LYS A 24 10.81 -3.53 -1.49
N ASN A 25 11.26 -4.30 -0.49
CA ASN A 25 12.16 -3.82 0.54
C ASN A 25 13.60 -4.20 0.21
N SER A 26 14.39 -3.19 -0.13
CA SER A 26 15.80 -3.33 -0.47
C SER A 26 16.73 -3.28 0.75
N SER A 27 16.19 -3.05 1.95
CA SER A 27 16.98 -3.08 3.19
C SER A 27 17.40 -4.50 3.54
N ALA A 28 18.67 -4.70 3.88
CA ALA A 28 19.19 -6.01 4.27
C ALA A 28 18.76 -6.46 5.68
N GLU A 29 18.47 -5.51 6.58
CA GLU A 29 18.16 -5.81 8.00
C GLU A 29 16.83 -5.21 8.47
N GLY A 30 16.35 -4.12 7.85
CA GLY A 30 15.14 -3.43 8.28
C GLY A 30 13.87 -4.14 7.84
N ARG A 31 13.10 -4.69 8.79
CA ARG A 31 11.72 -5.15 8.58
C ARG A 31 10.76 -3.98 8.77
N TYR A 32 9.80 -3.83 7.86
CA TYR A 32 8.80 -2.75 7.96
C TYR A 32 7.39 -3.32 8.05
N ALA A 33 6.56 -2.73 8.90
CA ALA A 33 5.12 -2.88 8.82
C ALA A 33 4.58 -1.78 7.91
N PHE A 34 3.60 -2.11 7.09
CA PHE A 34 2.92 -1.16 6.22
C PHE A 34 1.43 -1.06 6.55
N LYS A 35 0.88 0.14 6.34
CA LYS A 35 -0.55 0.45 6.40
C LYS A 35 -0.94 1.18 5.12
N VAL A 36 -1.89 0.62 4.39
CA VAL A 36 -2.42 1.21 3.18
C VAL A 36 -3.65 2.05 3.50
N LYS A 37 -3.71 3.26 2.97
CA LYS A 37 -4.91 4.11 2.98
C LYS A 37 -5.26 4.44 1.54
N CYS A 38 -6.55 4.39 1.21
CA CYS A 38 -7.05 4.84 -0.08
C CYS A 38 -7.91 6.08 0.13
N THR A 39 -7.82 7.05 -0.78
CA THR A 39 -8.67 8.24 -0.75
C THR A 39 -10.06 8.02 -1.34
N ASP A 40 -10.27 6.94 -2.09
CA ASP A 40 -11.55 6.58 -2.72
C ASP A 40 -11.92 5.13 -2.33
N ASN A 41 -12.43 4.97 -1.12
CA ASN A 41 -12.86 3.66 -0.60
C ASN A 41 -14.27 3.27 -1.09
N ASP A 42 -14.97 4.14 -1.82
CA ASP A 42 -16.25 3.78 -2.43
C ASP A 42 -16.01 2.83 -3.60
N HIS A 43 -15.05 3.15 -4.46
CA HIS A 43 -14.81 2.41 -5.70
C HIS A 43 -13.54 1.55 -5.70
N TYR A 44 -12.60 1.80 -4.79
CA TYR A 44 -11.42 0.94 -4.65
C TYR A 44 -11.54 0.04 -3.42
N ARG A 45 -11.02 -1.17 -3.55
CA ARG A 45 -10.79 -2.12 -2.47
C ARG A 45 -9.33 -2.52 -2.47
N VAL A 46 -8.76 -2.58 -1.27
CA VAL A 46 -7.34 -2.84 -1.07
C VAL A 46 -7.19 -4.03 -0.13
N ASN A 47 -6.36 -5.00 -0.51
CA ASN A 47 -6.09 -6.17 0.31
C ASN A 47 -4.64 -6.68 0.14
N PRO A 48 -3.84 -6.82 1.21
CA PRO A 48 -4.15 -6.47 2.60
C PRO A 48 -4.02 -4.96 2.88
N VAL A 49 -4.75 -4.46 3.88
CA VAL A 49 -4.63 -3.07 4.37
C VAL A 49 -3.42 -2.91 5.31
N PHE A 50 -3.07 -3.96 6.03
CA PHE A 50 -1.92 -4.01 6.93
C PHE A 50 -1.09 -5.24 6.61
N GLY A 51 0.23 -5.12 6.69
CA GLY A 51 1.11 -6.26 6.52
C GLY A 51 2.54 -5.92 6.88
N PHE A 52 3.42 -6.87 6.61
CA PHE A 52 4.86 -6.72 6.79
C PHE A 52 5.56 -6.87 5.45
N VAL A 53 6.70 -6.20 5.31
CA VAL A 53 7.66 -6.46 4.27
C VAL A 53 9.00 -6.77 4.94
N ASP A 54 9.41 -8.02 4.80
CA ASP A 54 10.65 -8.52 5.41
C ASP A 54 11.89 -7.92 4.72
N PRO A 55 13.06 -7.94 5.38
CA PRO A 55 14.31 -7.49 4.78
C PRO A 55 14.63 -8.25 3.50
N ALA A 56 15.09 -7.55 2.47
CA ALA A 56 15.31 -8.09 1.11
C ALA A 56 14.06 -8.78 0.51
N GLY A 57 12.87 -8.54 1.06
CA GLY A 57 11.63 -9.19 0.72
C GLY A 57 10.71 -8.35 -0.16
N ASN A 58 9.56 -8.94 -0.48
CA ASN A 58 8.47 -8.27 -1.18
C ASN A 58 7.14 -8.56 -0.51
N ALA A 59 6.21 -7.61 -0.63
CA ALA A 59 4.83 -7.78 -0.22
C ALA A 59 3.90 -7.31 -1.35
N ALA A 60 2.84 -8.07 -1.60
CA ALA A 60 1.86 -7.76 -2.63
C ALA A 60 0.60 -7.16 -2.00
N VAL A 61 0.14 -6.03 -2.56
CA VAL A 61 -1.12 -5.37 -2.20
C VAL A 61 -2.02 -5.37 -3.41
N LEU A 62 -3.13 -6.11 -3.33
CA LEU A 62 -4.15 -6.16 -4.36
C LEU A 62 -5.01 -4.90 -4.27
N VAL A 63 -5.12 -4.18 -5.38
CA VAL A 63 -5.97 -3.01 -5.54
C VAL A 63 -7.01 -3.32 -6.61
N ARG A 64 -8.27 -3.43 -6.20
CA ARG A 64 -9.40 -3.72 -7.07
C ARG A 64 -10.27 -2.49 -7.22
N ARG A 65 -10.55 -2.10 -8.46
CA ARG A 65 -11.50 -1.05 -8.82
C ARG A 65 -12.83 -1.70 -9.19
N THR A 66 -13.92 -1.19 -8.60
CA THR A 66 -15.28 -1.47 -9.07
C THR A 66 -15.69 -0.49 -10.15
N GLU A 67 -16.71 -0.85 -10.92
CA GLU A 67 -17.31 0.05 -11.90
C GLU A 67 -17.67 1.39 -11.26
N GLY A 68 -17.36 2.48 -11.96
CA GLY A 68 -17.65 3.84 -11.52
C GLY A 68 -17.21 4.86 -12.56
N PRO A 69 -17.39 6.16 -12.30
CA PRO A 69 -16.96 7.20 -13.23
C PRO A 69 -15.43 7.21 -13.37
N PRO A 70 -14.90 7.62 -14.54
CA PRO A 70 -13.48 7.87 -14.70
C PRO A 70 -13.04 8.99 -13.75
N LYS A 71 -11.89 8.79 -13.10
CA LYS A 71 -11.41 9.64 -12.00
C LYS A 71 -9.90 9.49 -11.81
N ALA A 72 -9.18 10.61 -11.74
CA ALA A 72 -7.72 10.64 -11.64
C ALA A 72 -7.15 11.35 -10.39
N ASP A 73 -8.00 11.86 -9.48
CA ASP A 73 -7.57 12.50 -8.22
C ASP A 73 -7.38 11.51 -7.06
N GLY A 74 -7.65 10.22 -7.29
CA GLY A 74 -7.45 9.18 -6.31
C GLY A 74 -5.97 8.94 -6.02
N ARG A 75 -5.64 8.57 -4.78
CA ARG A 75 -4.31 8.08 -4.41
C ARG A 75 -4.39 6.98 -3.36
N LEU A 76 -3.41 6.11 -3.41
CA LEU A 76 -3.08 5.15 -2.37
C LEU A 76 -1.91 5.74 -1.55
N GLU A 77 -2.05 5.85 -0.24
CA GLU A 77 -0.97 6.21 0.67
C GLU A 77 -0.53 4.96 1.42
N VAL A 78 0.70 4.50 1.17
CA VAL A 78 1.32 3.38 1.87
C VAL A 78 2.24 3.94 2.94
N HIS A 79 1.83 3.80 4.20
CA HIS A 79 2.58 4.25 5.37
C HIS A 79 3.46 3.12 5.90
N PHE A 80 4.70 3.43 6.26
CA PHE A 80 5.66 2.45 6.78
C PHE A 80 6.15 2.85 8.16
N ILE A 81 6.38 1.84 9.00
CA ILE A 81 7.06 1.96 10.30
C ILE A 81 8.02 0.77 10.46
N PRO A 82 9.14 0.95 11.16
CA PRO A 82 10.00 -0.17 11.53
C PRO A 82 9.22 -1.16 12.39
N ALA A 83 9.34 -2.44 12.06
CA ALA A 83 8.66 -3.53 12.76
C ALA A 83 9.68 -4.42 13.49
N PRO A 84 9.44 -4.77 14.76
CA PRO A 84 10.26 -5.77 15.43
C PRO A 84 10.17 -7.14 14.74
N ALA A 85 11.24 -7.93 14.81
CA ALA A 85 11.29 -9.25 14.20
C ALA A 85 10.19 -10.19 14.75
N ASP A 86 9.87 -10.07 16.04
CA ASP A 86 8.86 -10.88 16.72
C ASP A 86 7.43 -10.37 16.54
N ALA A 87 7.23 -9.26 15.83
CA ALA A 87 5.89 -8.73 15.58
C ALA A 87 5.09 -9.68 14.67
N THR A 88 3.91 -10.09 15.14
CA THR A 88 2.97 -10.94 14.40
C THR A 88 1.74 -10.18 13.90
N ASP A 89 1.40 -9.05 14.55
CA ASP A 89 0.25 -8.22 14.20
C ASP A 89 0.70 -6.85 13.68
N ALA A 90 0.68 -6.68 12.35
CA ALA A 90 1.03 -5.41 11.70
C ALA A 90 0.04 -4.30 12.09
N LYS A 91 -1.24 -4.62 12.31
CA LYS A 91 -2.27 -3.64 12.64
C LYS A 91 -2.05 -3.05 14.03
N ALA A 92 -1.62 -3.87 14.99
CA ALA A 92 -1.29 -3.43 16.35
C ALA A 92 -0.17 -2.38 16.38
N LEU A 93 0.72 -2.39 15.38
CA LEU A 93 1.82 -1.41 15.27
C LEU A 93 1.35 -0.03 14.77
N PHE A 94 0.11 0.11 14.29
CA PHE A 94 -0.47 1.40 13.87
C PHE A 94 -1.62 1.85 14.78
N PRO A 95 -1.36 2.20 16.06
CA PRO A 95 -2.38 2.77 16.93
C PRO A 95 -2.95 4.10 16.39
N PRO A 96 -4.14 4.51 16.86
CA PRO A 96 -4.70 5.81 16.54
C PRO A 96 -3.73 6.94 16.91
N GLY A 97 -3.46 7.85 15.98
CA GLY A 97 -2.55 8.99 16.22
C GLY A 97 -1.06 8.69 15.99
N SER A 98 -0.68 7.46 15.66
CA SER A 98 0.72 7.13 15.37
C SER A 98 1.21 7.76 14.07
N SER A 99 2.42 8.32 14.11
CA SER A 99 3.16 8.78 12.94
C SER A 99 3.83 7.62 12.23
N SER A 100 3.72 7.58 10.90
CA SER A 100 4.56 6.72 10.06
C SER A 100 5.97 7.30 9.96
N GLU A 101 6.98 6.44 9.90
CA GLU A 101 8.38 6.86 9.70
C GLU A 101 8.53 7.51 8.31
N PHE A 102 7.97 6.87 7.30
CA PHE A 102 7.85 7.43 5.96
C PHE A 102 6.57 6.93 5.29
N LYS A 103 6.18 7.59 4.19
CA LYS A 103 5.04 7.17 3.37
C LYS A 103 5.39 7.28 1.89
N LEU A 104 4.74 6.43 1.10
CA LEU A 104 4.83 6.41 -0.35
C LEU A 104 3.42 6.62 -0.90
N ASN A 105 3.29 7.45 -1.93
CA ASN A 105 2.01 7.74 -2.56
C ASN A 105 1.98 7.11 -3.96
N VAL A 106 0.89 6.44 -4.29
CA VAL A 106 0.63 5.87 -5.61
C VAL A 106 -0.60 6.56 -6.18
N PRO A 107 -0.47 7.32 -7.28
CA PRO A 107 -1.63 7.87 -7.99
C PRO A 107 -2.56 6.75 -8.46
N LEU A 108 -3.86 6.96 -8.34
CA LEU A 108 -4.91 6.08 -8.87
C LEU A 108 -5.61 6.79 -10.03
N ILE A 109 -5.50 6.22 -11.21
CA ILE A 109 -6.06 6.75 -12.45
C ILE A 109 -7.08 5.72 -12.97
N ALA A 110 -8.35 6.10 -12.95
CA ALA A 110 -9.44 5.36 -13.58
C ALA A 110 -9.85 6.06 -14.87
N GLU A 111 -9.71 5.37 -15.99
CA GLU A 111 -10.01 5.88 -17.35
C GLU A 111 -11.00 4.99 -18.11
#